data_AF-A0A9D4BPE7-F1
#
_entry.id   AF-A0A9D4BPE7-F1
#
_cell.length_a   1.000
_cell.length_b   1.000
_cell.length_c   1.000
_cell.angle_alpha   90.00
_cell.angle_beta   90.00
_cell.angle_gamma   90.00
#
_symmetry.space_group_name_H-M   'P 1'
#
loop_
_entity.id
_entity.type
_entity.pdbx_description
1 polymer ?
#
loop_
_entity_poly.entity_id
_entity_poly.type
_entity_poly.pdbx_seq_one_letter_code
_entity_poly.pdbx_strand_id
1 'polypeptide(L)' 'MSTPPSSPDLNPIENVWATLKDHLKRKVKPKTKVELVNGIKDFWENLTAVDCAK' A
#
# COMPACT_ATOMS: atom_id res chain seq x y z
N MET A 1 -9.29 -1.06 -22.78
CA MET A 1 -9.91 -0.74 -21.48
C MET A 1 -9.42 0.66 -21.11
N SER A 2 -10.30 1.65 -21.07
CA SER A 2 -9.93 3.03 -20.70
C SER A 2 -10.36 3.25 -19.26
N THR A 3 -9.40 3.50 -18.36
CA THR A 3 -9.71 3.96 -17.01
C THR A 3 -10.23 5.40 -17.12
N PRO A 4 -11.41 5.73 -16.58
CA PRO A 4 -11.90 7.10 -16.61
C PRO A 4 -10.98 8.03 -15.79
N PRO A 5 -10.85 9.30 -16.18
CA PRO A 5 -10.12 10.29 -15.38
C PRO A 5 -10.71 10.38 -13.97
N SER A 6 -9.85 10.54 -12.96
CA SER A 6 -10.26 10.70 -11.56
C SER A 6 -11.08 9.54 -10.98
N SER A 7 -10.89 8.31 -11.48
CA SER A 7 -11.49 7.09 -10.94
C SER A 7 -10.46 6.22 -10.19
N PRO A 8 -10.01 6.63 -8.99
CA PRO A 8 -9.10 5.83 -8.19
C PRO A 8 -9.73 4.49 -7.78
N ASP A 9 -11.05 4.44 -7.61
CA ASP A 9 -11.82 3.22 -7.35
C ASP A 9 -11.64 2.11 -8.41
N LEU A 10 -11.28 2.49 -9.64
CA LEU A 10 -11.02 1.54 -10.73
C LEU A 10 -9.53 1.20 -10.89
N ASN A 11 -8.65 1.80 -10.10
CA ASN A 11 -7.22 1.57 -10.16
C ASN A 11 -6.80 0.52 -9.11
N PRO A 12 -6.43 -0.71 -9.51
CA PRO A 12 -6.15 -1.80 -8.57
C PRO A 12 -4.95 -1.52 -7.65
N ILE A 13 -4.08 -0.56 -7.97
CA ILE A 13 -2.98 -0.16 -7.08
C ILE A 13 -3.49 0.50 -5.79
N GLU A 14 -4.69 1.09 -5.80
CA GLU A 14 -5.28 1.74 -4.63
C GLU A 14 -5.54 0.72 -3.49
N ASN A 15 -5.82 -0.53 -3.83
CA ASN A 15 -5.96 -1.62 -2.86
C ASN A 15 -4.65 -1.89 -2.10
N VAL A 16 -3.54 -1.88 -2.85
CA VAL A 16 -2.20 -2.04 -2.28
C VAL A 16 -1.84 -0.83 -1.43
N TRP A 17 -2.15 0.39 -1.89
CA TRP A 17 -1.90 1.61 -1.12
C TRP A 17 -2.74 1.68 0.16
N ALA A 18 -3.99 1.24 0.13
CA ALA A 18 -4.83 1.15 1.33
C ALA A 18 -4.19 0.20 2.37
N THR A 19 -3.76 -0.97 1.92
CA THR A 19 -3.14 -1.99 2.79
C THR A 19 -1.77 -1.52 3.31
N LEU A 20 -0.95 -0.86 2.49
CA LEU A 20 0.32 -0.26 2.90
C LEU A 20 0.09 0.80 3.99
N LYS A 21 -0.87 1.71 3.81
CA LYS A 21 -1.22 2.73 4.81
C LYS A 21 -1.62 2.10 6.13
N ASP A 22 -2.44 1.05 6.10
CA ASP A 22 -2.84 0.32 7.31
C ASP A 22 -1.66 -0.39 7.98
N HIS A 23 -0.78 -1.02 7.20
CA HIS A 23 0.45 -1.65 7.71
C HIS A 23 1.35 -0.62 8.42
N LEU A 24 1.63 0.51 7.77
CA LEU A 24 2.46 1.57 8.34
C LEU A 24 1.84 2.18 9.59
N LYS A 25 0.51 2.38 9.61
CA LYS A 25 -0.20 2.99 10.74
C LYS A 25 -0.35 2.05 11.94
N ARG A 26 -0.58 0.75 11.71
CA ARG A 26 -0.92 -0.21 12.77
C ARG A 26 0.29 -1.02 13.25
N LYS A 27 1.18 -1.40 12.34
CA LYS A 27 2.33 -2.27 12.63
C LYS A 27 3.61 -1.47 12.83
N VAL A 28 4.07 -0.74 11.81
CA VAL A 28 5.39 -0.07 11.82
C VAL A 28 5.42 1.17 12.72
N LYS A 29 4.40 2.02 12.65
CA LYS A 29 4.27 3.29 13.39
C LYS A 29 5.54 4.17 13.34
N PRO A 30 6.08 4.46 12.14
CA PRO A 30 7.35 5.13 11.99
C PRO A 30 7.32 6.56 12.58
N LYS A 31 8.41 6.95 13.23
CA LYS A 31 8.67 8.30 13.78
C LYS A 31 9.77 9.01 13.01
N THR A 32 10.56 8.27 12.25
CA THR A 32 11.61 8.83 11.38
C THR A 32 11.39 8.47 9.92
N LYS A 33 12.03 9.23 9.02
CA LYS A 33 12.03 8.93 7.59
C LYS A 33 12.64 7.56 7.30
N VAL A 34 13.68 7.17 8.04
CA VAL A 34 14.37 5.88 7.84
C VAL A 34 13.44 4.72 8.18
N GLU A 35 12.74 4.80 9.31
CA GLU A 35 11.74 3.79 9.70
C GLU A 35 10.60 3.69 8.68
N LEU A 36 10.13 4.83 8.15
CA LEU A 36 9.10 4.85 7.11
C LEU A 36 9.57 4.12 5.84
N VAL A 37 10.77 4.43 5.35
CA VAL A 37 11.32 3.80 4.15
C VAL A 37 11.52 2.30 4.36
N ASN A 38 12.05 1.90 5.51
CA ASN A 38 12.24 0.49 5.83
C ASN A 38 10.90 -0.26 5.95
N GLY A 39 9.89 0.34 6.59
CA GLY A 39 8.55 -0.25 6.67
C GLY A 39 7.86 -0.38 5.31
N ILE A 40 8.10 0.56 4.38
CA ILE A 40 7.61 0.42 3.00
C ILE A 40 8.29 -0.77 2.32
N LYS A 41 9.61 -0.92 2.44
CA LYS A 41 10.35 -2.04 1.85
C LYS A 41 9.88 -3.39 2.40
N ASP A 42 9.77 -3.50 3.72
CA ASP A 42 9.27 -4.71 4.40
C ASP A 42 7.85 -5.07 3.94
N PHE A 43 6.97 -4.08 3.79
CA PHE A 43 5.64 -4.32 3.24
C PHE A 43 5.69 -4.92 1.83
N TRP A 44 6.52 -4.38 0.94
CA TRP A 44 6.64 -4.88 -0.44
C TRP A 44 7.24 -6.28 -0.51
N GLU A 45 8.18 -6.62 0.36
CA GLU A 45 8.78 -7.96 0.45
C GLU A 45 7.78 -9.02 0.92
N ASN A 46 6.76 -8.61 1.69
CA ASN A 46 5.73 -9.48 2.24
C ASN A 46 4.37 -9.37 1.52
N LEU A 47 4.29 -8.59 0.43
CA LEU A 47 3.03 -8.38 -0.30
C LEU A 47 2.64 -9.67 -1.04
N THR A 48 1.41 -10.12 -0.83
CA THR A 48 0.89 -11.31 -1.51
C THR A 48 -0.19 -10.96 -2.54
N ALA A 49 -0.48 -11.88 -3.47
CA ALA A 49 -1.54 -11.68 -4.45
C ALA A 49 -2.93 -11.47 -3.82
N VAL A 50 -3.14 -11.99 -2.60
CA VAL A 50 -4.37 -11.79 -1.83
C VAL A 50 -4.57 -10.31 -1.45
N ASP A 51 -3.48 -9.60 -1.17
CA ASP A 51 -3.52 -8.18 -0.80
C ASP A 51 -3.84 -7.27 -2.00
N CYS A 52 -3.60 -7.75 -3.22
CA CYS A 52 -3.89 -7.04 -4.47
C CYS A 52 -5.34 -7.20 -4.94
N ALA A 53 -6.06 -8.22 -4.46
CA ALA A 53 -7.36 -8.64 -4.98
C ALA A 53 -8.57 -8.16 -4.13
N LYS A 54 -8.34 -7.22 -3.21
CA LYS A 54 -9.39 -6.66 -2.34
C LYS A 54 -10.41 -5.79 -3.07
#